data_AF-A0A3N9VFZ2-F1
#
_entry.id   AF-A0A3N9VFZ2-F1
#
_cell.length_a   1.000
_cell.length_b   1.000
_cell.length_c   1.000
_cell.angle_alpha   90.00
_cell.angle_beta   90.00
_cell.angle_gamma   90.00
#
_symmetry.space_group_name_H-M   'P 1'
#
loop_
_entity.id
_entity.type
_entity.pdbx_description
1 polymer ?
#
loop_
_entity_poly.entity_id
_entity_poly.type
_entity_poly.pdbx_seq_one_letter_code
_entity_poly.pdbx_strand_id
1 'polypeptide(L)'
;LGVVDYKNFRSFVVADIPGLIEGAHEGAGLGYRFLKHVERNRLLLHILDLSLMPDRDPIRDYESLNRELLLFDEELAKKPQIVVVNKMDLPHVRENLDEIAPYFVAKGIKVFPISSITGEGIPTLLDEIAARLWGDSADGADCLP
;
A
#
# COMPACT_ATOMS: atom_id res chain seq x y z
N LEU A 1 -9.22 -2.99 -11.52
CA LEU A 1 -10.07 -3.06 -10.32
C LEU A 1 -10.30 -4.53 -10.02
N GLY A 2 -9.92 -4.98 -8.83
CA GLY A 2 -10.24 -6.30 -8.28
C GLY A 2 -11.15 -6.14 -7.09
N VAL A 3 -12.12 -7.04 -6.94
CA VAL A 3 -12.98 -7.11 -5.76
C VAL A 3 -12.37 -8.13 -4.81
N VAL A 4 -12.20 -7.73 -3.55
CA VAL A 4 -11.71 -8.61 -2.49
C VAL A 4 -12.86 -8.87 -1.53
N ASP A 5 -13.27 -10.13 -1.45
CA ASP A 5 -14.23 -10.59 -0.46
C ASP A 5 -13.58 -10.63 0.91
N TYR A 6 -14.33 -10.13 1.89
CA TYR A 6 -13.94 -10.09 3.28
C TYR A 6 -15.08 -10.65 4.14
N LYS A 7 -14.74 -11.00 5.38
CA LYS A 7 -15.66 -11.60 6.37
C LYS A 7 -17.01 -10.87 6.41
N ASN A 8 -18.07 -11.60 6.77
CA ASN A 8 -19.43 -11.07 6.97
C ASN A 8 -20.03 -10.42 5.71
N PHE A 9 -19.83 -11.02 4.53
CA PHE A 9 -20.34 -10.53 3.24
C PHE A 9 -19.90 -9.10 2.88
N ARG A 10 -18.85 -8.58 3.52
CA ARG A 10 -18.27 -7.30 3.17
C ARG A 10 -17.26 -7.50 2.05
N SER A 11 -17.12 -6.52 1.19
CA SER A 11 -16.09 -6.51 0.16
C SER A 11 -15.54 -5.12 -0.01
N PHE A 12 -14.33 -5.03 -0.55
CA PHE A 12 -13.72 -3.77 -0.95
C PHE A 12 -13.05 -3.92 -2.30
N VAL A 13 -12.86 -2.78 -2.97
CA VAL A 13 -12.26 -2.74 -4.30
C VAL A 13 -10.81 -2.31 -4.17
N VAL A 14 -9.92 -3.08 -4.77
CA VAL A 14 -8.51 -2.75 -4.92
C VAL A 14 -8.25 -2.36 -6.36
N ALA A 15 -7.54 -1.26 -6.57
CA ALA A 15 -7.04 -0.88 -7.87
C ALA A 15 -5.52 -1.00 -7.82
N ASP A 16 -4.93 -1.68 -8.81
CA ASP A 16 -3.49 -1.59 -9.00
C ASP A 16 -3.16 -0.26 -9.68
N ILE A 17 -2.11 0.38 -9.18
CA ILE A 17 -1.59 1.65 -9.67
C ILE A 17 -0.26 1.30 -10.34
N PRO A 18 -0.26 0.97 -11.66
CA PRO A 18 0.99 0.73 -12.38
C PRO A 18 1.92 1.91 -12.14
N GLY A 19 3.14 1.56 -11.74
CA GLY A 19 4.13 2.42 -11.12
C GLY A 19 4.08 3.85 -11.63
N LEU A 20 3.95 4.78 -10.69
CA LEU A 20 4.28 6.18 -10.91
C LEU A 20 5.64 6.23 -11.61
N ILE A 21 5.61 6.55 -12.90
CA ILE A 21 6.80 6.71 -13.72
C ILE A 21 7.37 8.07 -13.31
N GLU A 22 8.69 8.16 -13.13
CA GLU A 22 9.37 9.43 -12.94
C GLU A 22 8.84 10.47 -13.94
N GLY A 23 8.32 11.59 -13.44
CA GLY A 23 7.67 12.62 -14.27
C GLY A 23 6.16 12.45 -14.47
N ALA A 24 5.47 11.56 -13.73
CA ALA A 24 4.01 11.47 -13.75
C ALA A 24 3.31 12.80 -13.37
N HIS A 25 3.98 13.63 -12.57
CA HIS A 25 3.55 14.99 -12.21
C HIS A 25 3.79 16.03 -13.32
N GLU A 26 4.72 15.79 -14.26
CA GLU A 26 5.11 16.75 -15.33
C GLU A 26 4.13 16.77 -16.52
N GLY A 27 2.98 16.12 -16.43
CA GLY A 27 1.87 16.35 -17.37
C GLY A 27 1.95 15.60 -18.69
N ALA A 28 2.74 14.53 -18.79
CA ALA A 28 2.73 13.60 -19.93
C ALA A 28 1.45 12.74 -19.98
N GLY A 29 0.26 13.36 -19.95
CA GLY A 29 -1.07 12.84 -20.33
C GLY A 29 -1.67 11.61 -19.60
N LEU A 30 -0.88 10.58 -19.36
CA LEU A 30 -1.24 9.29 -18.79
C LEU A 30 -1.13 9.31 -17.26
N GLY A 31 0.00 9.79 -16.71
CA GLY A 31 0.24 9.82 -15.26
C GLY A 31 -0.74 10.72 -14.49
N TYR A 32 -0.95 11.95 -14.98
CA TYR A 32 -1.88 12.91 -14.38
C TYR A 32 -3.34 12.41 -14.35
N ARG A 33 -3.83 11.83 -15.47
CA ARG A 33 -5.18 11.24 -15.51
C ARG A 33 -5.31 10.04 -14.59
N PHE A 34 -4.25 9.26 -14.46
CA PHE A 34 -4.22 8.09 -13.59
C PHE A 34 -4.28 8.50 -12.11
N LEU A 35 -3.46 9.47 -11.71
CA LEU A 35 -3.42 10.00 -10.35
C LEU A 35 -4.75 10.63 -9.90
N LYS A 36 -5.47 11.29 -10.81
CA LYS A 36 -6.83 11.78 -10.57
C LYS A 36 -7.84 10.67 -10.20
N HIS A 37 -7.60 9.42 -10.61
CA HIS A 37 -8.42 8.29 -10.15
C HIS A 37 -8.00 7.83 -8.75
N VAL A 38 -6.72 7.93 -8.42
CA VAL A 38 -6.17 7.59 -7.10
C VAL A 38 -6.65 8.56 -6.01
N GLU A 39 -6.99 9.79 -6.36
CA GLU A 39 -7.64 10.77 -5.46
C GLU A 39 -8.94 10.23 -4.82
N ARG A 40 -9.63 9.26 -5.43
CA ARG A 40 -10.84 8.65 -4.85
C ARG A 40 -10.56 7.50 -3.89
N ASN A 41 -9.33 7.00 -3.84
CA ASN A 41 -8.95 5.91 -2.95
C ASN A 41 -8.86 6.41 -1.50
N ARG A 42 -9.38 5.65 -0.55
CA ARG A 42 -9.35 6.00 0.88
C ARG A 42 -8.07 5.57 1.58
N LEU A 43 -7.33 4.64 0.98
CA LEU A 43 -6.15 3.99 1.55
C LEU A 43 -5.17 3.67 0.42
N LEU A 44 -3.88 3.88 0.66
CA LEU A 44 -2.79 3.53 -0.27
C LEU A 44 -1.96 2.38 0.29
N LEU A 45 -1.59 1.43 -0.56
CA LEU A 45 -0.69 0.32 -0.22
C LEU A 45 0.59 0.47 -1.03
N HIS A 46 1.73 0.57 -0.34
CA HIS A 46 3.05 0.57 -0.96
C HIS A 46 3.61 -0.84 -0.91
N ILE A 47 3.67 -1.51 -2.05
CA ILE A 47 4.24 -2.84 -2.16
C ILE A 47 5.74 -2.71 -2.43
N LEU A 48 6.56 -3.14 -1.48
CA LEU A 48 8.01 -3.18 -1.57
C LEU A 48 8.49 -4.60 -1.89
N ASP A 49 9.54 -4.66 -2.70
CA ASP A 49 10.21 -5.90 -3.10
C ASP A 49 11.68 -5.83 -2.69
N LEU A 50 12.03 -6.60 -1.66
CA LEU A 50 13.39 -6.59 -1.09
C LEU A 50 14.31 -7.60 -1.78
N SER A 51 13.81 -8.39 -2.74
CA SER A 51 14.62 -9.41 -3.41
C SER A 51 15.68 -8.81 -4.33
N LEU A 52 15.61 -7.50 -4.59
CA LEU A 52 16.54 -6.76 -5.44
C LEU A 52 17.61 -6.01 -4.63
N MET A 53 17.60 -6.10 -3.30
CA MET A 53 18.69 -5.56 -2.49
C MET A 53 19.95 -6.43 -2.67
N PRO A 54 21.15 -5.84 -2.74
CA PRO A 54 21.46 -4.40 -2.56
C PRO A 54 21.40 -3.57 -3.86
N ASP A 55 21.14 -4.18 -5.02
CA ASP A 55 21.16 -3.50 -6.32
C ASP A 55 20.11 -2.39 -6.42
N ARG A 56 19.02 -2.48 -5.65
CA ARG A 56 17.94 -1.50 -5.57
C ARG A 56 17.57 -1.21 -4.13
N ASP A 57 17.50 0.07 -3.77
CA ASP A 57 17.18 0.54 -2.42
C ASP A 57 15.65 0.78 -2.27
N PRO A 58 14.93 -0.08 -1.55
CA PRO A 58 13.47 0.01 -1.42
C PRO A 58 13.03 1.21 -0.57
N ILE A 59 13.88 1.71 0.32
CA ILE A 59 13.58 2.92 1.11
C ILE A 59 13.62 4.13 0.19
N ARG A 60 14.63 4.23 -0.67
CA ARG A 60 14.70 5.31 -1.67
C ARG A 60 13.52 5.28 -2.62
N ASP A 61 13.13 4.11 -3.09
CA ASP A 61 11.95 3.96 -3.96
C ASP A 61 10.67 4.44 -3.26
N TYR A 62 10.46 4.01 -2.01
CA TYR A 62 9.34 4.46 -1.18
C TYR A 62 9.33 5.99 -1.01
N GLU A 63 10.48 6.59 -0.72
CA GLU A 63 10.58 8.04 -0.56
C GLU A 63 10.36 8.79 -1.87
N SER A 64 10.91 8.30 -2.98
CA SER A 64 10.72 8.91 -4.31
C SER A 64 9.25 8.90 -4.71
N LEU A 65 8.57 7.76 -4.52
CA LEU A 65 7.15 7.65 -4.81
C LEU A 65 6.32 8.61 -3.94
N ASN A 66 6.62 8.73 -2.65
CA ASN A 66 5.94 9.70 -1.79
C ASN A 66 6.21 11.16 -2.16
N ARG A 67 7.42 11.48 -2.63
CA ARG A 67 7.73 12.81 -3.18
C ARG A 67 6.89 13.10 -4.41
N GLU A 68 6.71 12.14 -5.31
CA GLU A 68 5.86 12.32 -6.49
C GLU A 68 4.38 12.50 -6.13
N LEU A 69 3.86 11.72 -5.17
CA LEU A 69 2.51 11.92 -4.66
C LEU A 69 2.34 13.34 -4.10
N LEU A 70 3.32 13.83 -3.35
CA LEU A 70 3.31 15.18 -2.78
C LEU A 70 3.38 16.28 -3.84
N LEU A 71 4.19 16.10 -4.88
CA LEU A 71 4.30 17.04 -6.01
C LEU A 71 3.02 17.09 -6.85
N PHE A 72 2.28 15.99 -6.91
CA PHE A 72 1.00 15.93 -7.61
C PHE A 72 -0.13 16.58 -6.79
N ASP A 73 -0.33 16.14 -5.54
CA ASP A 73 -1.36 16.64 -4.63
C ASP A 73 -0.98 16.36 -3.17
N GLU A 74 -0.87 17.43 -2.38
CA GLU A 74 -0.54 17.35 -0.96
C GLU A 74 -1.57 16.55 -0.16
N GLU A 75 -2.86 16.62 -0.53
CA GLU A 75 -3.92 15.86 0.14
C GLU A 75 -3.84 14.37 -0.19
N LEU A 76 -3.37 14.02 -1.39
CA LEU A 76 -3.10 12.64 -1.77
C LEU A 76 -1.94 12.04 -0.96
N ALA A 77 -0.88 12.81 -0.74
CA ALA A 77 0.27 12.38 0.06
C ALA A 77 -0.06 12.19 1.54
N LYS A 78 -1.05 12.92 2.08
CA LYS A 78 -1.51 12.81 3.47
C LYS A 78 -2.41 11.59 3.73
N LYS A 79 -2.87 10.90 2.69
CA LYS A 79 -3.77 9.76 2.86
C LYS A 79 -3.15 8.66 3.72
N PRO A 80 -3.97 7.88 4.45
CA PRO A 80 -3.49 6.71 5.15
C PRO A 80 -2.73 5.78 4.20
N GLN A 81 -1.54 5.35 4.64
CA GLN A 81 -0.68 4.45 3.89
C GLN A 81 -0.35 3.19 4.70
N ILE A 82 -0.23 2.06 4.02
CA ILE A 82 0.29 0.80 4.56
C ILE A 82 1.50 0.40 3.71
N VAL A 83 2.60 0.03 4.35
CA VAL A 83 3.75 -0.58 3.67
C VAL A 83 3.59 -2.08 3.72
N VAL A 84 3.70 -2.72 2.57
CA VAL A 84 3.59 -4.17 2.40
C VAL A 84 4.90 -4.67 1.81
N VAL A 85 5.58 -5.59 2.48
CA VAL A 85 6.78 -6.23 1.95
C VAL A 85 6.38 -7.56 1.36
N ASN A 86 6.56 -7.73 0.05
CA ASN A 86 6.19 -8.96 -0.64
C ASN A 86 7.40 -9.93 -0.75
N LYS A 87 7.11 -11.16 -1.18
CA LYS A 87 8.08 -12.25 -1.41
C LYS A 87 8.75 -12.80 -0.15
N MET A 88 8.01 -12.85 0.96
CA MET A 88 8.49 -13.44 2.22
C MET A 88 8.78 -14.95 2.15
N ASP A 89 8.44 -15.60 1.04
CA ASP A 89 8.87 -16.97 0.71
C ASP A 89 10.39 -17.07 0.43
N LEU A 90 11.06 -15.96 0.15
CA LEU A 90 12.50 -15.91 -0.08
C LEU A 90 13.26 -15.63 1.23
N PRO A 91 14.21 -16.49 1.67
CA PRO A 91 14.93 -16.29 2.93
C PRO A 91 15.67 -14.94 3.02
N HIS A 92 16.34 -14.52 1.95
CA HIS A 92 17.06 -13.24 1.92
C HIS A 92 16.15 -12.02 2.05
N VAL A 93 14.87 -12.11 1.64
CA VAL A 93 13.90 -11.02 1.84
C VAL A 93 13.57 -10.86 3.32
N ARG A 94 13.55 -11.96 4.09
CA ARG A 94 13.32 -11.92 5.54
C ARG A 94 14.48 -11.24 6.27
N GLU A 95 15.71 -11.56 5.87
CA GLU A 95 16.92 -10.92 6.40
C GLU A 95 16.93 -9.42 6.07
N ASN A 96 16.64 -9.05 4.82
CA ASN A 96 16.56 -7.65 4.39
C ASN A 96 15.45 -6.86 5.11
N LEU A 97 14.35 -7.52 5.49
CA LEU A 97 13.27 -6.89 6.24
C LEU A 97 13.76 -6.39 7.61
N ASP A 98 14.60 -7.18 8.30
CA ASP A 98 15.15 -6.81 9.60
C ASP A 98 16.05 -5.58 9.50
N GLU A 99 16.75 -5.40 8.36
CA GLU A 99 17.59 -4.22 8.11
C GLU A 99 16.78 -2.94 7.90
N ILE A 100 15.64 -3.01 7.19
CA ILE A 100 14.85 -1.84 6.82
C ILE A 100 13.70 -1.53 7.79
N ALA A 101 13.22 -2.51 8.56
CA ALA A 101 12.11 -2.34 9.49
C ALA A 101 12.31 -1.17 10.48
N PRO A 102 13.53 -0.94 11.05
CA PRO A 102 13.77 0.19 11.94
C PRO A 102 13.44 1.56 11.32
N TYR A 103 13.68 1.73 10.02
CA TYR A 103 13.37 2.98 9.32
C TYR A 103 11.86 3.27 9.31
N PHE A 104 11.02 2.27 9.02
CA PHE A 104 9.57 2.43 9.01
C PHE A 104 9.00 2.61 10.41
N VAL A 105 9.52 1.87 11.40
CA VAL A 105 9.13 2.01 12.80
C VAL A 105 9.44 3.41 13.32
N ALA A 106 10.60 3.98 13.00
CA ALA A 106 10.97 5.34 13.38
C ALA A 106 10.03 6.40 12.80
N LYS A 107 9.40 6.12 11.64
CA LYS A 107 8.39 6.99 11.02
C LYS A 107 6.95 6.67 11.47
N GLY A 108 6.76 5.72 12.40
CA GLY A 108 5.44 5.28 12.86
C GLY A 108 4.64 4.52 11.80
N ILE A 109 5.30 4.02 10.76
CA ILE A 109 4.67 3.31 9.64
C ILE A 109 4.69 1.81 9.94
N LYS A 110 3.50 1.18 9.93
CA LYS A 110 3.39 -0.27 10.07
C LYS A 110 3.76 -0.95 8.75
N VAL A 111 4.63 -1.96 8.84
CA VAL A 111 5.04 -2.82 7.73
C VAL A 111 4.35 -4.18 7.84
N PHE A 112 3.78 -4.65 6.75
CA PHE A 112 3.11 -5.94 6.66
C PHE A 112 3.90 -6.89 5.74
N PRO A 113 4.62 -7.87 6.29
CA PRO A 113 5.27 -8.90 5.50
C PRO A 113 4.25 -9.88 4.94
N ILE A 114 4.30 -10.12 3.63
CA ILE A 114 3.44 -11.09 2.95
C ILE A 114 4.21 -11.93 1.93
N SER A 115 3.65 -13.08 1.56
CA SER A 115 4.00 -13.76 0.31
C SER A 115 2.74 -13.95 -0.51
N SER A 116 2.70 -13.34 -1.69
CA SER A 116 1.60 -13.55 -2.65
C SER A 116 1.54 -14.98 -3.19
N ILE A 117 2.64 -15.74 -3.11
CA ILE A 117 2.71 -17.12 -3.60
C ILE A 117 2.15 -18.10 -2.56
N THR A 118 2.61 -17.99 -1.31
CA THR A 118 2.21 -18.94 -0.25
C THR A 118 0.93 -18.52 0.46
N GLY A 119 0.54 -17.24 0.34
CA GLY A 119 -0.57 -16.65 1.10
C GLY A 119 -0.19 -16.19 2.51
N GLU A 120 1.09 -16.33 2.90
CA GLU A 120 1.59 -15.86 4.20
C GLU A 120 1.29 -14.37 4.38
N GLY A 121 0.81 -13.99 5.57
CA GLY A 121 0.55 -12.59 5.95
C GLY A 121 -0.66 -11.92 5.30
N ILE A 122 -1.24 -12.50 4.23
CA ILE A 122 -2.40 -11.92 3.53
C ILE A 122 -3.61 -11.75 4.46
N PRO A 123 -4.03 -12.75 5.28
CA PRO A 123 -5.19 -12.58 6.15
C PRO A 123 -5.03 -11.40 7.13
N THR A 124 -3.84 -11.25 7.71
CA THR A 124 -3.52 -10.15 8.63
C THR A 124 -3.53 -8.79 7.91
N LEU A 125 -3.00 -8.73 6.70
CA LEU A 125 -3.05 -7.53 5.86
C LEU A 125 -4.50 -7.14 5.54
N LEU A 126 -5.35 -8.11 5.17
CA LEU A 126 -6.77 -7.87 4.90
C LEU A 126 -7.51 -7.35 6.13
N ASP A 127 -7.20 -7.88 7.32
CA ASP A 127 -7.78 -7.43 8.59
C ASP A 127 -7.40 -5.96 8.89
N GLU A 128 -6.14 -5.54 8.68
CA GLU A 128 -5.73 -4.14 8.83
C GLU A 128 -6.40 -3.23 7.77
N ILE A 129 -6.46 -3.66 6.51
CA ILE A 129 -7.13 -2.88 5.45
C ILE A 129 -8.59 -2.66 5.81
N ALA A 130 -9.31 -3.71 6.19
CA ALA A 130 -10.69 -3.65 6.64
C ALA A 130 -10.86 -2.70 7.83
N ALA A 131 -9.98 -2.80 8.83
CA ALA A 131 -9.98 -1.91 9.98
C ALA A 131 -9.78 -0.44 9.59
N ARG A 132 -8.93 -0.12 8.60
CA ARG A 132 -8.74 1.26 8.14
C ARG A 132 -9.86 1.78 7.25
N LEU A 133 -10.52 0.91 6.48
CA LEU A 133 -11.63 1.31 5.62
C LEU A 133 -12.94 1.51 6.38
N TRP A 134 -13.17 0.72 7.43
CA TRP A 134 -14.44 0.70 8.17
C TRP A 134 -14.31 1.06 9.66
N GLY A 135 -13.11 1.22 10.20
CA GLY A 135 -12.87 1.54 11.62
C GLY A 135 -13.37 2.91 12.06
N ASP A 136 -13.71 3.78 11.11
CA ASP A 136 -14.38 5.07 11.37
C ASP A 136 -15.92 5.00 11.31
N SER A 137 -16.50 3.81 11.08
CA SER A 137 -17.95 3.57 11.20
C SER A 137 -18.28 2.91 12.52
N ALA A 138 -17.94 3.57 13.62
CA ALA A 138 -18.69 3.45 14.86
C ALA A 138 -19.80 4.52 14.88
N ASP A 139 -20.64 4.55 13.84
CA ASP A 139 -21.96 5.17 13.85
C ASP A 139 -22.72 4.73 12.59
N GLY A 140 -23.89 4.11 12.79
CA GLY A 140 -24.88 3.90 11.73
C GLY A 140 -25.29 2.45 11.45
N ALA A 141 -26.19 1.96 12.30
CA ALA A 141 -27.40 1.22 11.94
C ALA A 141 -27.31 -0.10 11.14
N ASP A 142 -27.80 -1.15 11.80
CA ASP A 142 -29.01 -1.86 11.38
C ASP A 142 -29.14 -2.20 9.89
N CYS A 143 -28.90 -3.47 9.56
CA CYS A 143 -29.64 -4.19 8.52
C CYS A 143 -29.75 -5.66 8.94
N LEU A 144 -30.82 -5.93 9.68
CA LEU A 144 -31.49 -7.22 9.86
C LEU A 144 -31.78 -7.91 8.50
N PRO A 145 -32.09 -9.23 8.48
CA PRO A 145 -33.38 -9.73 8.95
C PRO A 145 -33.37 -10.39 10.34
#